data_AF-A0A9X2XPR6-F1
#
_entry.id   AF-A0A9X2XPR6-F1
#
_cell.length_a   1.000
_cell.length_b   1.000
_cell.length_c   1.000
_cell.angle_alpha   90.00
_cell.angle_beta   90.00
_cell.angle_gamma   90.00
#
_symmetry.space_group_name_H-M   'P 1'
#
loop_
_entity.id
_entity.type
_entity.pdbx_description
1 polymer ?
#
loop_
_entity_poly.entity_id
_entity_poly.type
_entity_poly.pdbx_seq_one_letter_code
_entity_poly.pdbx_strand_id
1 'polypeptide(L)'
;MIQQTITQQHEIRAEVSLNLMVRAAWNFAYTALWAHNLFSSQEKERAQNAIRQYLLQCTDRERAYYCFCERVLLAREYVRQGNHRYIPLPSHWLDRNNPNGFAGTEAWLDQMLDRRSSLPLYRWEWKALAEAVLEMARDDSDKTFWYWKIYFLERGEGLLWELFLEIVANMQYGRA
;
A
#
# COMPACT_ATOMS: atom_id res chain seq x y z
N MET A 1 28.00 -8.75 26.51
CA MET A 1 28.07 -9.47 25.23
C MET A 1 26.71 -9.99 24.77
N ILE A 2 26.00 -10.83 25.56
CA ILE A 2 24.67 -11.37 25.18
C ILE A 2 23.60 -10.28 24.92
N GLN A 3 23.53 -9.23 25.75
CA GLN A 3 22.56 -8.14 25.58
C GLN A 3 22.77 -7.32 24.29
N GLN A 4 24.02 -7.14 23.86
CA GLN A 4 24.36 -6.41 22.64
C GLN A 4 23.94 -7.20 21.39
N THR A 5 24.05 -8.53 21.43
CA THR A 5 23.63 -9.41 20.34
C THR A 5 22.10 -9.45 20.17
N ILE A 6 21.33 -9.41 21.27
CA ILE A 6 19.86 -9.42 21.22
C ILE A 6 19.31 -8.11 20.64
N THR A 7 19.83 -6.96 21.06
CA THR A 7 19.41 -5.65 20.53
C THR A 7 19.68 -5.55 19.03
N GLN A 8 20.86 -5.99 18.59
CA GLN A 8 21.25 -5.97 17.18
C GLN A 8 20.36 -6.87 16.31
N GLN A 9 19.98 -8.06 16.79
CA GLN A 9 19.06 -8.94 16.07
C GLN A 9 17.65 -8.36 15.94
N HIS A 10 17.16 -7.67 16.98
CA HIS A 10 15.84 -7.03 16.94
C HIS A 10 15.80 -5.85 15.95
N GLU A 11 16.86 -5.05 15.90
CA GLU A 11 17.02 -3.95 14.94
C GLU A 11 17.06 -4.46 13.48
N ILE A 12 17.82 -5.52 13.21
CA ILE A 12 17.90 -6.13 11.88
C ILE A 12 16.50 -6.63 11.45
N ARG A 13 15.79 -7.35 12.33
CA ARG A 13 14.44 -7.84 12.03
C ARG A 13 13.46 -6.70 11.75
N ALA A 14 13.54 -5.62 12.53
CA ALA A 14 12.70 -4.45 12.35
C ALA A 14 12.97 -3.75 11.00
N GLU A 15 14.23 -3.65 10.60
CA GLU A 15 14.65 -3.06 9.32
C GLU A 15 14.24 -3.94 8.12
N VAL A 16 14.39 -5.26 8.22
CA VAL A 16 13.89 -6.21 7.20
C VAL A 16 12.38 -6.07 7.02
N SER A 17 11.63 -6.02 8.13
CA SER A 17 10.18 -5.84 8.10
C SER A 17 9.77 -4.50 7.46
N LEU A 18 10.47 -3.41 7.79
CA LEU A 18 10.24 -2.10 7.19
C LEU A 18 10.50 -2.10 5.68
N ASN A 19 11.61 -2.67 5.24
CA ASN A 19 11.93 -2.79 3.81
C ASN A 19 10.86 -3.55 3.03
N LEU A 20 10.35 -4.63 3.62
CA LEU A 20 9.26 -5.42 3.05
C LEU A 20 7.98 -4.56 2.92
N MET A 21 7.57 -3.86 3.98
CA MET A 21 6.40 -2.98 3.94
C MET A 21 6.55 -1.84 2.91
N VAL A 22 7.73 -1.22 2.82
CA VAL A 22 8.00 -0.15 1.83
C VAL A 22 7.88 -0.69 0.41
N ARG A 23 8.46 -1.86 0.12
CA ARG A 23 8.36 -2.51 -1.19
C ARG A 23 6.91 -2.90 -1.50
N ALA A 24 6.19 -3.43 -0.52
CA ALA A 24 4.79 -3.81 -0.69
C ALA A 24 3.91 -2.59 -0.98
N ALA A 25 4.07 -1.52 -0.22
CA ALA A 25 3.35 -0.26 -0.39
C ALA A 25 3.67 0.40 -1.73
N TRP A 26 4.93 0.37 -2.16
CA TRP A 26 5.33 0.84 -3.48
C TRP A 26 4.65 0.05 -4.60
N ASN A 27 4.70 -1.28 -4.57
CA ASN A 27 4.04 -2.12 -5.58
C ASN A 27 2.53 -1.90 -5.61
N PHE A 28 1.92 -1.71 -4.44
CA PHE A 28 0.51 -1.38 -4.31
C PHE A 28 0.19 -0.05 -5.00
N ALA A 29 0.93 1.02 -4.66
CA ALA A 29 0.72 2.36 -5.23
C ALA A 29 1.01 2.41 -6.73
N TYR A 30 2.12 1.81 -7.16
CA TYR A 30 2.50 1.67 -8.56
C TYR A 30 1.39 1.02 -9.39
N THR A 31 0.94 -0.16 -8.99
CA THR A 31 -0.11 -0.87 -9.73
C THR A 31 -1.43 -0.09 -9.72
N ALA A 32 -1.81 0.50 -8.59
CA ALA A 32 -3.09 1.18 -8.46
C ALA A 32 -3.16 2.50 -9.26
N LEU A 33 -2.06 3.25 -9.37
CA LEU A 33 -2.05 4.63 -9.88
C LEU A 33 -1.24 4.83 -11.16
N TRP A 34 -0.24 3.98 -11.43
CA TRP A 34 0.77 4.21 -12.47
C TRP A 34 1.19 2.95 -13.24
N ALA A 35 0.36 1.89 -13.29
CA ALA A 35 0.73 0.58 -13.84
C ALA A 35 1.30 0.62 -15.29
N HIS A 36 1.00 1.66 -16.05
CA HIS A 36 1.40 1.84 -17.44
C HIS A 36 2.56 2.83 -17.64
N ASN A 37 3.19 3.30 -16.56
CA ASN A 37 4.26 4.28 -16.62
C ASN A 37 5.61 3.63 -16.29
N LEU A 38 6.65 4.00 -17.03
CA LEU A 38 8.03 3.64 -16.69
C LEU A 38 8.68 4.79 -15.93
N PHE A 39 9.26 4.48 -14.77
CA PHE A 39 9.97 5.45 -13.94
C PHE A 39 11.46 5.10 -13.86
N SER A 40 12.29 6.14 -13.77
CA SER A 40 13.73 5.97 -13.53
C SER A 40 13.98 5.38 -12.14
N SER A 41 15.11 4.72 -11.95
CA SER A 41 15.50 4.19 -10.63
C SER A 41 15.53 5.27 -9.55
N GLN A 42 15.94 6.50 -9.92
CA GLN A 42 15.94 7.64 -9.00
C GLN A 42 14.52 8.05 -8.57
N GLU A 43 13.55 8.02 -9.48
CA GLU A 43 12.17 8.35 -9.16
C GLU A 43 11.55 7.31 -8.23
N LYS A 44 11.80 6.02 -8.52
CA LYS A 44 11.37 4.90 -7.65
C LYS A 44 11.98 4.99 -6.26
N GLU A 45 13.28 5.29 -6.17
CA GLU A 45 14.00 5.44 -4.89
C GLU A 45 13.43 6.60 -4.07
N ARG A 46 13.18 7.76 -4.68
CA ARG A 46 12.57 8.92 -4.00
C ARG A 46 11.17 8.59 -3.47
N ALA A 47 10.36 7.92 -4.26
CA ALA A 47 9.02 7.48 -3.86
C ALA A 47 9.07 6.49 -2.69
N GLN A 48 9.91 5.46 -2.77
CA GLN A 48 10.09 4.48 -1.69
C GLN A 48 10.65 5.12 -0.41
N ASN A 49 11.54 6.09 -0.54
CA ASN A 49 12.03 6.87 0.60
C ASN A 49 10.91 7.67 1.25
N ALA A 50 10.01 8.31 0.48
CA ALA A 50 8.85 9.00 1.03
C ALA A 50 7.92 8.04 1.82
N ILE A 51 7.64 6.86 1.27
CA ILE A 51 6.86 5.80 1.95
C ILE A 51 7.55 5.37 3.25
N ARG A 52 8.87 5.12 3.20
CA ARG A 52 9.67 4.77 4.38
C ARG A 52 9.55 5.83 5.47
N GLN A 53 9.68 7.11 5.12
CA GLN A 53 9.56 8.20 6.08
C GLN A 53 8.17 8.26 6.72
N TYR A 54 7.11 8.06 5.92
CA TYR A 54 5.75 7.98 6.44
C TYR A 54 5.59 6.82 7.44
N LEU A 55 6.06 5.61 7.10
CA LEU A 55 5.95 4.46 8.00
C LEU A 55 6.78 4.63 9.28
N LEU A 56 7.95 5.28 9.22
CA LEU A 56 8.81 5.53 10.39
C LEU A 56 8.22 6.56 11.36
N GLN A 57 7.36 7.47 10.90
CA GLN A 57 6.70 8.47 11.73
C GLN A 57 5.54 7.89 12.56
N CYS A 58 5.06 6.70 12.21
CA CYS A 58 3.95 6.04 12.90
C CYS A 58 4.46 5.02 13.94
N THR A 59 3.81 5.00 15.10
CA THR A 59 4.10 4.01 16.16
C THR A 59 3.72 2.60 15.71
N ASP A 60 2.56 2.45 15.08
CA ASP A 60 2.08 1.20 14.48
C ASP A 60 2.28 1.24 12.96
N ARG A 61 3.35 0.60 12.50
CA ARG A 61 3.77 0.60 11.09
C ARG A 61 2.83 -0.20 10.20
N GLU A 62 2.24 -1.26 10.74
CA GLU A 62 1.33 -2.13 9.98
C GLU A 62 0.00 -1.44 9.76
N ARG A 63 -0.54 -0.79 10.80
CA ARG A 63 -1.69 0.09 10.64
C ARG A 63 -1.40 1.24 9.68
N ALA A 64 -0.23 1.87 9.78
CA ALA A 64 0.17 2.95 8.87
C ALA A 64 0.21 2.47 7.41
N TYR A 65 0.73 1.27 7.16
CA TYR A 65 0.73 0.63 5.85
C TYR A 65 -0.71 0.42 5.32
N TYR A 66 -1.65 -0.08 6.14
CA TYR A 66 -3.04 -0.23 5.70
C TYR A 66 -3.67 1.12 5.35
N CYS A 67 -3.49 2.14 6.19
CA CYS A 67 -3.98 3.48 5.92
C CYS A 67 -3.36 4.07 4.64
N PHE A 68 -2.08 3.79 4.36
CA PHE A 68 -1.43 4.18 3.11
C PHE A 68 -2.12 3.55 1.90
N CYS A 69 -2.33 2.24 1.90
CA CYS A 69 -3.00 1.52 0.81
C CYS A 69 -4.45 2.00 0.60
N GLU A 70 -5.19 2.26 1.68
CA GLU A 70 -6.55 2.79 1.59
C GLU A 70 -6.58 4.20 0.98
N ARG A 71 -5.62 5.06 1.35
CA ARG A 71 -5.43 6.39 0.75
C ARG A 71 -5.09 6.34 -0.74
N VAL A 72 -4.29 5.36 -1.15
CA VAL A 72 -4.03 5.06 -2.57
C VAL A 72 -5.33 4.68 -3.29
N LEU A 73 -6.16 3.82 -2.71
CA LEU A 73 -7.44 3.43 -3.33
C LEU A 73 -8.43 4.60 -3.41
N LEU A 74 -8.45 5.48 -2.42
CA LEU A 74 -9.21 6.73 -2.48
C LEU A 74 -8.75 7.62 -3.65
N ALA A 75 -7.43 7.75 -3.85
CA ALA A 75 -6.88 8.48 -4.99
C ALA A 75 -7.18 7.82 -6.34
N ARG A 76 -7.11 6.48 -6.41
CA ARG A 76 -7.50 5.70 -7.61
C ARG A 76 -8.95 5.97 -7.98
N GLU A 77 -9.84 5.97 -7.00
CA GLU A 77 -11.26 6.26 -7.21
C GLU A 77 -11.48 7.70 -7.66
N TYR A 78 -10.78 8.66 -7.04
CA TYR A 78 -10.85 10.07 -7.44
C TYR A 78 -10.53 10.26 -8.92
N VAL A 79 -9.44 9.67 -9.44
CA VAL A 79 -9.06 9.85 -10.86
C VAL A 79 -9.98 9.13 -11.83
N ARG A 80 -10.57 7.99 -11.43
CA ARG A 80 -11.53 7.26 -12.27
C ARG A 80 -12.84 8.02 -12.52
N GLN A 81 -13.18 8.98 -11.65
CA GLN A 81 -14.45 9.72 -11.68
C GLN A 81 -14.45 10.97 -12.59
N GLY A 82 -13.35 11.35 -13.26
CA GLY A 82 -13.38 12.55 -14.10
C GLY A 82 -12.22 12.73 -15.09
N ASN A 83 -12.55 13.28 -16.26
CA ASN A 83 -11.65 13.42 -17.42
C ASN A 83 -10.49 14.43 -17.26
N HIS A 84 -10.42 15.16 -16.14
CA HIS A 84 -9.38 16.16 -15.86
C HIS A 84 -8.63 15.91 -14.54
N ARG A 85 -8.76 14.69 -14.00
CA ARG A 85 -8.09 14.29 -12.77
C ARG A 85 -6.89 13.42 -13.14
N TYR A 86 -5.72 13.76 -12.60
CA TYR A 86 -4.50 13.00 -12.83
C TYR A 86 -3.76 12.83 -11.50
N ILE A 87 -2.95 11.77 -11.43
CA ILE A 87 -1.97 11.60 -10.35
C ILE A 87 -0.61 12.10 -10.89
N PRO A 88 0.08 13.02 -10.21
CA PRO A 88 1.42 13.46 -10.61
C PRO A 88 2.44 12.32 -10.49
N LEU A 89 3.71 12.63 -10.83
CA LEU A 89 4.82 11.69 -10.65
C LEU A 89 4.88 11.16 -9.19
N PRO A 90 5.28 9.90 -8.97
CA PRO A 90 5.20 9.28 -7.66
C PRO A 90 5.88 10.05 -6.53
N SER A 91 7.10 10.55 -6.73
CA SER A 91 7.84 11.32 -5.73
C SER A 91 7.16 12.64 -5.39
N HIS A 92 6.54 13.30 -6.38
CA HIS A 92 5.77 14.53 -6.19
C HIS A 92 4.41 14.25 -5.52
N TRP A 93 3.75 13.15 -5.86
CA TRP A 93 2.51 12.75 -5.21
C TRP A 93 2.75 12.39 -3.74
N LEU A 94 3.81 11.65 -3.44
CA LEU A 94 4.16 11.21 -2.09
C LEU A 94 4.82 12.30 -1.22
N ASP A 95 5.11 13.48 -1.78
CA ASP A 95 5.62 14.59 -1.00
C ASP A 95 4.59 15.04 0.04
N ARG A 96 4.99 15.02 1.32
CA ARG A 96 4.18 15.47 2.45
C ARG A 96 3.76 16.95 2.34
N ASN A 97 4.52 17.75 1.60
CA ASN A 97 4.24 19.18 1.41
C ASN A 97 3.29 19.43 0.23
N ASN A 98 2.89 18.40 -0.52
CA ASN A 98 1.96 18.52 -1.63
C ASN A 98 0.51 18.26 -1.14
N PRO A 99 -0.30 19.31 -0.88
CA PRO A 99 -1.68 19.14 -0.41
C PRO A 99 -2.59 18.53 -1.48
N ASN A 100 -2.19 18.55 -2.74
CA ASN A 100 -2.90 17.90 -3.85
C ASN A 100 -2.40 16.46 -4.11
N GLY A 101 -1.45 15.98 -3.30
CA GLY A 101 -0.86 14.65 -3.38
C GLY A 101 -1.39 13.72 -2.31
N PHE A 102 -0.53 12.81 -1.86
CA PHE A 102 -0.80 11.88 -0.77
C PHE A 102 -1.27 12.63 0.48
N ALA A 103 -0.63 13.75 0.85
CA ALA A 103 -0.99 14.53 2.04
C ALA A 103 -2.50 14.89 2.07
N GLY A 104 -3.06 15.36 0.96
CA GLY A 104 -4.49 15.71 0.86
C GLY A 104 -5.47 14.55 1.04
N THR A 105 -5.03 13.31 0.82
CA THR A 105 -5.88 12.12 0.98
C THR A 105 -6.18 11.76 2.44
N GLU A 106 -5.51 12.40 3.41
CA GLU A 106 -5.78 12.21 4.85
C GLU A 106 -7.23 12.55 5.21
N ALA A 107 -7.71 13.72 4.78
CA ALA A 107 -9.11 14.12 5.00
C ALA A 107 -10.12 13.16 4.35
N TRP A 108 -9.74 12.47 3.27
CA TRP A 108 -10.59 11.46 2.63
C TRP A 108 -10.63 10.16 3.44
N LEU A 109 -9.49 9.78 4.04
CA LEU A 109 -9.41 8.64 4.94
C LEU A 109 -10.27 8.88 6.18
N ASP A 110 -10.16 10.06 6.80
CA ASP A 110 -10.97 10.43 7.97
C ASP A 110 -12.46 10.32 7.68
N GLN A 111 -12.92 10.87 6.55
CA GLN A 111 -14.32 10.75 6.13
C GLN A 111 -14.75 9.29 5.93
N MET A 112 -13.87 8.43 5.42
CA MET A 112 -14.15 7.00 5.25
C MET A 112 -14.23 6.29 6.61
N LEU A 113 -13.35 6.61 7.55
CA LEU A 113 -13.36 6.06 8.91
C LEU A 113 -14.59 6.52 9.68
N ASP A 114 -15.00 7.78 9.54
CA ASP A 114 -16.24 8.30 10.11
C ASP A 114 -17.45 7.54 9.56
N ARG A 115 -17.49 7.25 8.25
CA ARG A 115 -18.54 6.39 7.68
C ARG A 115 -18.52 4.99 8.27
N ARG A 116 -17.33 4.39 8.47
CA ARG A 116 -17.19 3.07 9.10
C ARG A 116 -17.72 3.04 10.54
N SER A 117 -17.68 4.15 11.27
CA SER A 117 -18.28 4.21 12.61
C SER A 117 -19.80 3.94 12.57
N SER A 118 -20.47 4.33 11.48
CA SER A 118 -21.91 4.13 11.27
C SER A 118 -22.25 2.88 10.45
N LEU A 119 -21.35 2.45 9.55
CA LEU A 119 -21.49 1.30 8.67
C LEU A 119 -20.17 0.50 8.73
N PRO A 120 -20.01 -0.41 9.72
CA PRO A 120 -18.71 -1.05 10.01
C PRO A 120 -18.05 -1.78 8.85
N LEU A 121 -18.83 -2.22 7.86
CA LEU A 121 -18.34 -2.91 6.66
C LEU A 121 -18.08 -1.97 5.48
N TYR A 122 -18.24 -0.65 5.63
CA TYR A 122 -18.04 0.30 4.54
C TYR A 122 -16.61 0.23 4.01
N ARG A 123 -16.46 -0.29 2.77
CA ARG A 123 -15.18 -0.49 2.08
C ARG A 123 -14.19 -1.32 2.90
N TRP A 124 -14.65 -2.29 3.70
CA TRP A 124 -13.76 -3.14 4.48
C TRP A 124 -12.78 -3.92 3.59
N GLU A 125 -13.23 -4.26 2.39
CA GLU A 125 -12.52 -5.03 1.38
C GLU A 125 -11.25 -4.31 0.89
N TRP A 126 -11.16 -2.99 1.07
CA TRP A 126 -9.97 -2.20 0.75
C TRP A 126 -8.84 -2.44 1.76
N LYS A 127 -9.21 -2.55 3.04
CA LYS A 127 -8.28 -2.98 4.09
C LYS A 127 -7.87 -4.43 3.86
N ALA A 128 -8.83 -5.29 3.51
CA ALA A 128 -8.56 -6.69 3.18
C ALA A 128 -7.57 -6.83 2.00
N LEU A 129 -7.68 -5.98 0.97
CA LEU A 129 -6.69 -5.95 -0.12
C LEU A 129 -5.30 -5.52 0.36
N ALA A 130 -5.20 -4.53 1.25
CA ALA A 130 -3.92 -4.14 1.83
C ALA A 130 -3.30 -5.29 2.65
N GLU A 131 -4.10 -5.97 3.47
CA GLU A 131 -3.72 -7.16 4.25
C GLU A 131 -3.23 -8.28 3.33
N ALA A 132 -4.00 -8.60 2.28
CA ALA A 132 -3.66 -9.62 1.30
C ALA A 132 -2.29 -9.39 0.65
N VAL A 133 -2.04 -8.16 0.23
CA VAL A 133 -0.78 -7.78 -0.41
C VAL A 133 0.39 -7.87 0.57
N LEU A 134 0.20 -7.45 1.83
CA LEU A 134 1.25 -7.53 2.85
C LEU A 134 1.53 -8.98 3.27
N GLU A 135 0.50 -9.81 3.37
CA GLU A 135 0.64 -11.23 3.69
C GLU A 135 1.34 -11.98 2.57
N MET A 136 0.97 -11.75 1.30
CA MET A 136 1.68 -12.31 0.14
C MET A 136 3.15 -11.86 0.08
N ALA A 137 3.45 -10.62 0.49
CA ALA A 137 4.82 -10.13 0.54
C ALA A 137 5.65 -10.79 1.67
N ARG A 138 4.99 -11.33 2.71
CA ARG A 138 5.60 -12.04 3.85
C ARG A 138 5.72 -13.55 3.61
N ASP A 139 4.72 -14.13 2.96
CA ASP A 139 4.57 -15.55 2.65
C ASP A 139 3.93 -15.69 1.27
N ASP A 140 4.75 -16.01 0.26
CA ASP A 140 4.34 -16.15 -1.13
C ASP A 140 3.82 -17.55 -1.48
N SER A 141 3.44 -18.34 -0.48
CA SER A 141 2.93 -19.69 -0.69
C SER A 141 1.58 -19.73 -1.40
N ASP A 142 1.33 -20.85 -2.09
CA ASP A 142 0.05 -21.16 -2.71
C ASP A 142 -1.10 -21.06 -1.70
N LYS A 143 -0.87 -21.42 -0.44
CA LYS A 143 -1.87 -21.36 0.62
C LYS A 143 -2.37 -19.93 0.86
N THR A 144 -1.45 -18.97 1.00
CA THR A 144 -1.78 -17.55 1.17
C THR A 144 -2.54 -17.04 -0.05
N PHE A 145 -2.07 -17.38 -1.25
CA PHE A 145 -2.72 -16.99 -2.50
C PHE A 145 -4.16 -17.53 -2.60
N TRP A 146 -4.35 -18.82 -2.34
CA TRP A 146 -5.67 -19.47 -2.41
C TRP A 146 -6.64 -18.93 -1.36
N TYR A 147 -6.16 -18.62 -0.16
CA TYR A 147 -6.99 -17.98 0.88
C TYR A 147 -7.58 -16.66 0.37
N TRP A 148 -6.74 -15.76 -0.14
CA TRP A 148 -7.19 -14.44 -0.61
C TRP A 148 -8.02 -14.53 -1.90
N LYS A 149 -7.71 -15.49 -2.78
CA LYS A 149 -8.55 -15.78 -3.95
C LYS A 149 -9.98 -16.16 -3.53
N ILE A 150 -10.13 -17.10 -2.61
CA ILE A 150 -11.45 -17.53 -2.11
C ILE A 150 -12.14 -16.34 -1.44
N TYR A 151 -11.44 -15.58 -0.60
CA TYR A 151 -11.97 -14.39 0.06
C TYR A 151 -12.61 -13.40 -0.91
N PHE A 152 -11.89 -12.98 -1.97
CA PHE A 152 -12.43 -11.99 -2.90
C PHE A 152 -13.55 -12.56 -3.79
N LEU A 153 -13.47 -13.83 -4.18
CA LEU A 153 -14.51 -14.47 -4.99
C LEU A 153 -15.83 -14.62 -4.22
N GLU A 154 -15.78 -15.05 -2.95
CA GLU A 154 -16.98 -15.20 -2.11
C GLU A 154 -17.63 -13.85 -1.77
N ARG A 155 -16.86 -12.76 -1.76
CA ARG A 155 -17.35 -11.40 -1.55
C ARG A 155 -17.85 -10.72 -2.82
N GLY A 156 -17.67 -11.33 -3.99
CA GLY A 156 -18.03 -10.73 -5.28
C GLY A 156 -17.14 -9.56 -5.70
N GLU A 157 -15.93 -9.47 -5.15
CA GLU A 157 -15.01 -8.34 -5.32
C GLU A 157 -14.04 -8.55 -6.49
N GLY A 158 -14.58 -8.79 -7.69
CA GLY A 158 -13.79 -9.12 -8.89
C GLY A 158 -12.73 -8.07 -9.24
N LEU A 159 -13.05 -6.79 -9.09
CA LEU A 159 -12.11 -5.69 -9.40
C LEU A 159 -10.95 -5.61 -8.39
N LEU A 160 -11.18 -5.95 -7.12
CA LEU A 160 -10.12 -6.00 -6.11
C LEU A 160 -9.26 -7.26 -6.30
N TRP A 161 -9.87 -8.37 -6.70
CA TRP A 161 -9.15 -9.58 -7.08
C TRP A 161 -8.22 -9.35 -8.28
N GLU A 162 -8.70 -8.68 -9.34
CA GLU A 162 -7.87 -8.30 -10.49
C GLU A 162 -6.70 -7.42 -10.07
N LEU A 163 -6.96 -6.38 -9.26
CA LEU A 163 -5.90 -5.53 -8.74
C LEU A 163 -4.89 -6.31 -7.88
N PHE A 164 -5.36 -7.24 -7.04
CA PHE A 164 -4.49 -8.11 -6.26
C PHE A 164 -3.55 -8.93 -7.15
N LEU A 165 -4.09 -9.56 -8.20
CA LEU A 165 -3.29 -10.33 -9.16
C LEU A 165 -2.23 -9.47 -9.85
N GLU A 166 -2.59 -8.26 -10.28
CA GLU A 166 -1.63 -7.33 -10.90
C GLU A 166 -0.52 -6.91 -9.92
N ILE A 167 -0.87 -6.65 -8.65
CA ILE A 167 0.10 -6.29 -7.62
C ILE A 167 1.06 -7.47 -7.37
N VAL A 168 0.54 -8.68 -7.19
CA VAL A 168 1.37 -9.88 -6.95
C VAL A 168 2.28 -10.15 -8.15
N ALA A 169 1.77 -10.02 -9.38
CA ALA A 169 2.59 -10.15 -10.58
C ALA A 169 3.72 -9.10 -10.62
N ASN A 170 3.44 -7.83 -10.27
CA ASN A 170 4.46 -6.79 -10.22
C ASN A 170 5.51 -7.04 -9.13
N MET A 171 5.12 -7.63 -7.99
CA MET A 171 6.05 -8.03 -6.92
C MET A 171 7.02 -9.13 -7.37
N GLN A 172 6.52 -10.11 -8.12
CA GLN A 172 7.31 -11.26 -8.57
C GLN A 172 8.20 -10.92 -9.78
N TYR A 173 7.70 -10.11 -10.71
CA TYR A 173 8.36 -9.88 -12.01
C TYR A 173 8.94 -8.46 -12.18
N GLY A 174 8.94 -7.63 -11.14
CA GLY A 174 9.80 -6.45 -11.03
C GLY A 174 9.48 -5.29 -11.97
N ARG A 175 8.22 -5.09 -12.34
CA ARG A 175 7.82 -3.92 -13.17
C ARG A 175 7.68 -2.64 -12.35
N ALA A 176 7.34 -2.76 -11.06
CA ALA A 176 7.22 -1.63 -10.14
C ALA A 176 8.58 -1.04 -9.76
#